data_AF-A0A9E2Y8C2-F1
#
_entry.id   AF-A0A9E2Y8C2-F1
#
_cell.length_a   1.000
_cell.length_b   1.000
_cell.length_c   1.000
_cell.angle_alpha   90.00
_cell.angle_beta   90.00
_cell.angle_gamma   90.00
#
_symmetry.space_group_name_H-M   'P 1'
#
loop_
_entity.id
_entity.type
_entity.pdbx_description
1 polymer ?
#
loop_
_entity_poly.entity_id
_entity_poly.type
_entity_poly.pdbx_seq_one_letter_code
_entity_poly.pdbx_strand_id
1 'polypeptide(L)'
;MEALGELLRAIAGQEGPWRGFALHIDLGDLRLPNVGYVSVPIRLTVAKDAAPARAFAIRFTSSSLPAAFPGFKGTMGVEPGDLGESSLYLRGAYELPMQFFGKLFDSALLPHVADRSLENFIDEIGAACQARVDQREAEFARYRFYARSLQ
;
A
#
# COMPACT_ATOMS: atom_id res chain seq x y z
N MET A 1 -14.77 -0.02 -4.00
CA MET A 1 -14.52 -1.37 -3.43
C MET A 1 -13.84 -2.31 -4.41
N GLU A 2 -14.39 -2.50 -5.62
CA GLU A 2 -13.67 -3.16 -6.72
C GLU A 2 -12.31 -2.48 -6.99
N ALA A 3 -12.27 -1.14 -6.87
CA ALA A 3 -11.07 -0.33 -7.02
C ALA A 3 -9.86 -0.75 -6.14
N LEU A 4 -10.05 -1.09 -4.85
CA LEU A 4 -8.94 -1.53 -3.99
C LEU A 4 -8.42 -2.89 -4.45
N GLY A 5 -9.32 -3.83 -4.74
CA GLY A 5 -8.94 -5.16 -5.23
C GLY A 5 -8.24 -5.11 -6.59
N GLU A 6 -8.74 -4.29 -7.52
CA GLU A 6 -8.11 -4.02 -8.81
C GLU A 6 -6.71 -3.42 -8.64
N LEU A 7 -6.59 -2.41 -7.77
CA LEU A 7 -5.32 -1.74 -7.49
C LEU A 7 -4.29 -2.70 -6.91
N LEU A 8 -4.65 -3.45 -5.87
CA LEU A 8 -3.76 -4.44 -5.25
C LEU A 8 -3.33 -5.52 -6.26
N ARG A 9 -4.24 -5.96 -7.13
CA ARG A 9 -3.93 -6.91 -8.21
C ARG A 9 -3.02 -6.30 -9.28
N ALA A 10 -3.21 -5.04 -9.65
CA ALA A 10 -2.35 -4.33 -10.60
C ALA A 10 -0.93 -4.17 -10.04
N ILE A 11 -0.78 -3.88 -8.75
CA ILE A 11 0.52 -3.83 -8.07
C ILE A 11 1.15 -5.24 -8.03
N ALA A 12 0.37 -6.27 -7.67
CA ALA A 12 0.86 -7.65 -7.66
C ALA A 12 1.29 -8.14 -9.06
N GLY A 13 0.55 -7.74 -10.11
CA GLY A 13 0.86 -8.02 -11.51
C GLY A 13 1.95 -7.13 -12.10
N GLN A 14 2.40 -6.09 -11.40
CA GLN A 14 3.31 -5.06 -11.91
C GLN A 14 2.79 -4.47 -13.24
N GLU A 15 1.52 -4.05 -13.24
CA GLU A 15 0.80 -3.58 -14.42
C GLU A 15 0.65 -2.06 -14.43
N GLY A 16 0.68 -1.47 -15.63
CA GLY A 16 0.48 -0.03 -15.82
C GLY A 16 1.50 0.83 -15.04
N PRO A 17 1.05 1.86 -14.30
CA PRO A 17 1.95 2.76 -13.56
C PRO A 17 2.59 2.11 -12.33
N TRP A 18 2.21 0.88 -11.97
CA TRP A 18 2.67 0.17 -10.77
C TRP A 18 3.92 -0.70 -11.00
N ARG A 19 4.52 -0.62 -12.19
CA ARG A 19 5.77 -1.30 -12.49
C ARG A 19 6.91 -0.75 -11.63
N GLY A 20 7.58 -1.65 -10.91
CA GLY A 20 8.66 -1.28 -10.01
C GLY A 20 8.18 -0.68 -8.70
N PHE A 21 6.91 -0.91 -8.32
CA PHE A 21 6.38 -0.44 -7.04
C PHE A 21 7.29 -0.86 -5.88
N ALA A 22 7.60 0.12 -5.03
CA ALA A 22 8.62 0.00 -4.00
C ALA A 22 8.13 0.65 -2.70
N LEU A 23 8.50 0.03 -1.57
CA LEU A 23 8.38 0.68 -0.28
C LEU A 23 9.48 1.71 -0.15
N HIS A 24 9.15 2.87 0.42
CA HIS A 24 10.12 3.93 0.61
C HIS A 24 10.02 4.53 2.02
N ILE A 25 11.15 5.03 2.52
CA ILE A 25 11.24 5.74 3.80
C ILE A 25 12.25 6.87 3.63
N ASP A 26 11.87 8.08 4.06
CA ASP A 26 12.80 9.20 4.15
C ASP A 26 13.71 9.04 5.37
N LEU A 27 15.02 9.26 5.20
CA LEU A 27 15.97 9.15 6.31
C LEU A 27 15.67 10.18 7.42
N GLY A 28 15.05 11.31 7.06
CA GLY A 28 14.57 12.31 8.02
C GLY A 28 13.54 11.75 9.01
N ASP A 29 12.67 10.82 8.58
CA ASP A 29 11.65 10.21 9.44
C ASP A 29 12.23 9.27 10.49
N LEU A 30 13.47 8.83 10.26
CA LEU A 30 14.26 8.00 11.17
C LEU A 30 15.14 8.83 12.11
N ARG A 31 14.96 10.16 12.14
CA ARG A 31 15.81 11.11 12.88
C ARG A 31 17.29 11.04 12.48
N LEU A 32 17.57 10.58 11.26
CA LEU A 32 18.90 10.63 10.66
C LEU A 32 19.06 11.95 9.90
N PRO A 33 20.30 12.36 9.55
CA PRO A 33 20.52 13.49 8.66
C PRO A 33 19.69 13.34 7.39
N ASN A 34 18.92 14.36 7.03
CA ASN A 34 18.02 14.33 5.87
C ASN A 34 18.82 14.45 4.56
N VAL A 35 19.47 13.36 4.17
CA VAL A 35 20.36 13.27 3.00
C VAL A 35 19.80 12.38 1.89
N GLY A 36 18.58 11.87 2.03
CA GLY A 36 17.93 11.05 1.03
C GLY A 36 16.85 10.12 1.58
N TYR A 37 16.46 9.15 0.75
CA TYR A 37 15.46 8.13 1.05
C TYR A 37 16.00 6.73 0.74
N VAL A 38 15.43 5.72 1.39
CA VAL A 38 15.66 4.31 1.05
C VAL A 38 14.42 3.81 0.32
N SER A 39 14.61 3.15 -0.83
CA SER A 39 13.52 2.52 -1.58
C SER A 39 13.83 1.05 -1.85
N VAL A 40 12.87 0.18 -1.58
CA VAL A 40 12.98 -1.27 -1.73
C VAL A 40 11.83 -1.76 -2.63
N PRO A 41 12.11 -2.23 -3.85
CA PRO A 41 11.07 -2.78 -4.71
C PRO A 41 10.50 -4.04 -4.08
N ILE A 42 9.17 -4.18 -4.14
CA ILE A 42 8.47 -5.30 -3.51
C ILE A 42 7.77 -6.18 -4.53
N ARG A 43 7.64 -7.46 -4.17
CA ARG A 43 6.72 -8.40 -4.81
C ARG A 43 5.49 -8.54 -3.92
N LEU A 44 4.36 -8.03 -4.38
CA LEU A 44 3.08 -8.17 -3.69
C LEU A 44 2.34 -9.43 -4.16
N THR A 45 1.73 -10.13 -3.23
CA THR A 45 0.79 -11.22 -3.48
C THR A 45 -0.53 -10.90 -2.79
N VAL A 46 -1.64 -11.19 -3.48
CA VAL A 46 -2.98 -10.83 -3.04
C VAL A 46 -3.86 -12.06 -3.13
N ALA A 47 -4.37 -12.51 -2.00
CA ALA A 47 -5.39 -13.53 -1.92
C ALA A 47 -6.69 -12.91 -1.40
N LYS A 48 -7.81 -13.22 -2.04
CA LYS A 48 -9.12 -12.82 -1.54
C LYS A 48 -9.53 -13.84 -0.49
N ASP A 49 -9.50 -13.45 0.78
CA ASP A 49 -10.05 -14.29 1.84
C ASP A 49 -11.56 -14.04 1.97
N ALA A 50 -12.33 -15.11 2.13
CA ALA A 50 -13.78 -15.05 2.22
C ALA A 50 -14.24 -14.70 3.65
N ALA A 51 -13.90 -13.48 4.11
CA ALA A 51 -14.52 -12.68 5.17
C ALA A 51 -13.46 -11.82 5.91
N PRO A 52 -13.72 -10.52 6.16
CA PRO A 52 -14.90 -9.73 5.79
C PRO A 52 -14.93 -9.39 4.28
N ALA A 53 -16.11 -9.00 3.77
CA ALA A 53 -16.39 -8.83 2.33
C ALA A 53 -15.50 -7.80 1.60
N ARG A 54 -14.68 -7.04 2.32
CA ARG A 54 -13.87 -5.90 1.84
C ARG A 54 -12.41 -5.99 2.25
N ALA A 55 -11.93 -7.21 2.51
CA ALA A 55 -10.57 -7.48 2.93
C ALA A 55 -9.83 -8.38 1.93
N PHE A 56 -8.53 -8.14 1.82
CA PHE A 56 -7.61 -8.89 0.99
C PHE A 56 -6.43 -9.33 1.86
N ALA A 57 -6.17 -10.62 1.90
CA ALA A 57 -4.94 -11.13 2.47
C ALA A 57 -3.81 -10.69 1.53
N ILE A 58 -2.84 -9.97 2.07
CA ILE A 58 -1.68 -9.50 1.34
C ILE A 58 -0.40 -10.03 1.96
N ARG A 59 0.56 -10.33 1.11
CA ARG A 59 1.93 -10.58 1.54
C ARG A 59 2.87 -9.92 0.55
N PHE A 60 3.87 -9.22 1.07
CA PHE A 60 4.93 -8.69 0.23
C PHE A 60 6.31 -9.02 0.77
N THR A 61 7.26 -9.16 -0.14
CA THR A 61 8.68 -9.37 0.15
C THR A 61 9.52 -8.51 -0.78
N SER A 62 10.77 -8.19 -0.40
CA SER A 62 11.69 -7.53 -1.31
C SER A 62 11.85 -8.36 -2.59
N SER A 63 11.73 -7.70 -3.75
CA SER A 63 11.91 -8.36 -5.05
C SER A 63 13.39 -8.60 -5.38
N SER A 64 14.28 -7.75 -4.87
CA SER A 64 15.71 -7.76 -5.16
C SER A 64 16.51 -8.55 -4.13
N LEU A 65 16.17 -8.44 -2.84
CA LEU A 65 16.93 -9.01 -1.73
C LEU A 65 15.99 -9.58 -0.65
N PRO A 66 15.21 -10.64 -0.94
CA PRO A 66 14.24 -11.21 0.00
C PRO A 66 14.86 -11.79 1.28
N ALA A 67 16.14 -12.16 1.24
CA ALA A 67 16.87 -12.63 2.41
C ALA A 67 17.43 -11.48 3.27
N ALA A 68 17.49 -10.25 2.74
CA ALA A 68 18.05 -9.06 3.39
C ALA A 68 17.00 -8.13 4.03
N PHE A 69 15.73 -8.25 3.62
CA PHE A 69 14.65 -7.41 4.11
C PHE A 69 13.51 -8.26 4.67
N PRO A 70 12.85 -7.80 5.75
CA PRO A 70 11.69 -8.49 6.27
C PRO A 70 10.55 -8.49 5.24
N GLY A 71 9.83 -9.60 5.18
CA GLY A 71 8.56 -9.66 4.46
C GLY A 71 7.43 -9.15 5.34
N PHE A 72 6.30 -8.79 4.76
CA PHE A 72 5.08 -8.51 5.51
C PHE A 72 4.01 -9.53 5.14
N LYS A 73 3.24 -9.96 6.14
CA LYS A 73 2.04 -10.78 5.94
C LYS A 73 0.90 -10.19 6.75
N GLY A 74 -0.23 -9.95 6.09
CA GLY A 74 -1.37 -9.33 6.73
C GLY A 74 -2.61 -9.28 5.85
N THR A 75 -3.49 -8.37 6.23
CA THR A 75 -4.78 -8.12 5.60
C THR A 75 -4.94 -6.63 5.41
N MET A 76 -5.22 -6.22 4.17
CA MET A 76 -5.63 -4.87 3.83
C MET A 76 -7.13 -4.84 3.56
N GLY A 77 -7.83 -3.85 4.08
CA GLY A 77 -9.27 -3.75 3.84
C GLY A 77 -9.83 -2.35 3.97
N VAL A 78 -11.13 -2.26 3.74
CA VAL A 78 -11.90 -1.02 3.82
C VAL A 78 -13.01 -1.17 4.85
N GLU A 79 -13.01 -0.28 5.84
CA GLU A 79 -14.13 -0.10 6.78
C GLU A 79 -14.95 1.12 6.33
N PRO A 80 -16.29 1.00 6.22
CA PRO A 80 -17.13 2.15 5.92
C PRO A 80 -17.04 3.16 7.08
N GLY A 81 -16.82 4.43 6.75
CA GLY A 81 -16.88 5.54 7.70
C GLY A 81 -18.25 6.21 7.68
N ASP A 82 -18.30 7.49 8.05
CA ASP A 82 -19.48 8.34 7.92
C ASP A 82 -19.83 8.62 6.44
N LEU A 83 -20.89 9.40 6.20
CA LEU A 83 -21.41 9.74 4.87
C LEU A 83 -20.30 10.25 3.92
N GLY A 84 -19.94 9.41 2.94
CA GLY A 84 -18.94 9.74 1.92
C GLY A 84 -17.50 9.36 2.28
N GLU A 85 -17.29 8.79 3.46
CA GLU A 85 -15.96 8.43 3.96
C GLU A 85 -15.75 6.92 4.01
N SER A 86 -14.49 6.51 3.88
CA SER A 86 -14.09 5.11 4.04
C SER A 86 -12.67 5.08 4.56
N SER A 87 -12.45 4.25 5.58
CA SER A 87 -11.14 4.08 6.18
C SER A 87 -10.46 2.87 5.58
N LEU A 88 -9.22 3.05 5.12
CA LEU A 88 -8.34 1.94 4.80
C LEU A 88 -7.69 1.45 6.08
N TYR A 89 -7.57 0.14 6.24
CA TYR A 89 -6.79 -0.44 7.31
C TYR A 89 -5.82 -1.47 6.77
N LEU A 90 -4.69 -1.59 7.47
CA LEU A 90 -3.71 -2.64 7.27
C LEU A 90 -3.45 -3.30 8.62
N ARG A 91 -3.62 -4.61 8.70
CA ARG A 91 -3.33 -5.40 9.90
C ARG A 91 -2.41 -6.54 9.53
N GLY A 92 -1.36 -6.79 10.29
CA GLY A 92 -0.42 -7.86 9.98
C GLY A 92 0.85 -7.76 10.80
N ALA A 93 1.86 -8.52 10.37
CA ALA A 93 3.16 -8.51 11.00
C ALA A 93 4.26 -8.67 9.95
N TYR A 94 5.43 -8.13 10.28
CA TYR A 94 6.64 -8.43 9.54
C TYR A 94 7.16 -9.84 9.87
N GLU A 95 7.50 -10.60 8.85
CA GLU A 95 8.23 -11.86 8.91
C GLU A 95 9.72 -11.57 8.73
N LEU A 96 10.49 -11.66 9.83
CA LEU A 96 11.94 -11.48 9.81
C LEU A 96 12.63 -12.68 9.11
N PRO A 97 13.64 -12.46 8.27
CA PRO A 97 14.41 -13.56 7.70
C PRO A 97 15.21 -14.25 8.81
N MET A 98 15.22 -15.59 8.81
CA MET A 98 15.92 -16.41 9.81
C MET A 98 17.41 -16.05 9.98
N GLN A 99 18.04 -15.48 8.94
CA GLN A 99 19.45 -15.10 8.93
C GLN A 99 19.75 -13.79 9.71
N PHE A 100 18.73 -12.98 10.04
CA PHE A 100 18.88 -11.73 10.80
C PHE A 100 18.90 -11.87 12.32
N PHE A 101 18.65 -13.07 12.85
CA PHE A 101 18.81 -13.33 14.28
C PHE A 101 20.25 -13.12 14.80
N GLY A 102 21.23 -12.97 13.90
CA GLY A 102 22.64 -12.96 14.25
C GLY A 102 23.35 -11.61 14.31
N LYS A 103 23.21 -10.71 13.30
CA LYS A 103 24.36 -9.82 13.04
C LYS A 103 24.21 -8.39 12.53
N LEU A 104 23.10 -7.83 12.06
CA LEU A 104 23.12 -6.42 11.65
C LEU A 104 21.72 -5.79 11.67
N PHE A 105 21.70 -4.50 12.02
CA PHE A 105 20.58 -3.59 12.31
C PHE A 105 20.22 -3.50 13.80
N ASP A 106 20.54 -2.31 14.34
CA ASP A 106 20.21 -1.86 15.67
C ASP A 106 18.73 -2.14 15.94
N SER A 107 18.45 -3.04 16.88
CA SER A 107 17.11 -3.57 17.16
C SER A 107 16.10 -2.47 17.53
N ALA A 108 16.57 -1.27 17.85
CA ALA A 108 15.77 -0.09 18.15
C ALA A 108 15.21 0.64 16.90
N LEU A 109 15.87 0.57 15.74
CA LEU A 109 15.42 1.29 14.54
C LEU A 109 14.47 0.46 13.67
N LEU A 110 14.58 -0.87 13.71
CA LEU A 110 13.77 -1.77 12.89
C LEU A 110 12.25 -1.59 13.06
N PRO A 111 11.70 -1.46 14.28
CA PRO A 111 10.25 -1.25 14.45
C PRO A 111 9.80 0.06 13.83
N HIS A 112 10.56 1.14 14.02
CA HIS A 112 10.20 2.47 13.49
C HIS A 112 10.28 2.51 11.95
N VAL A 113 11.29 1.87 11.36
CA VAL A 113 11.43 1.69 9.90
C VAL A 113 10.27 0.86 9.35
N ALA A 114 9.94 -0.24 10.01
CA ALA A 114 8.83 -1.11 9.64
C ALA A 114 7.50 -0.34 9.66
N ASP A 115 7.21 0.40 10.72
CA ASP A 115 5.96 1.13 10.86
C ASP A 115 5.85 2.26 9.82
N ARG A 116 6.91 3.06 9.63
CA ARG A 116 6.92 4.13 8.63
C ARG A 116 6.77 3.64 7.20
N SER A 117 7.41 2.53 6.84
CA SER A 117 7.22 1.95 5.50
C SER A 117 5.79 1.44 5.28
N LEU A 118 5.11 0.95 6.32
CA LEU A 118 3.70 0.55 6.22
C LEU A 118 2.77 1.75 6.12
N GLU A 119 3.05 2.82 6.86
CA GLU A 119 2.30 4.08 6.75
C GLU A 119 2.39 4.64 5.33
N ASN A 120 3.62 4.80 4.80
CA ASN A 120 3.83 5.28 3.43
C ASN A 120 3.14 4.38 2.40
N PHE A 121 3.17 3.05 2.61
CA PHE A 121 2.44 2.12 1.76
C PHE A 121 0.93 2.36 1.78
N ILE A 122 0.31 2.51 2.95
CA ILE A 122 -1.13 2.76 3.06
C ILE A 122 -1.49 4.12 2.43
N ASP A 123 -0.66 5.14 2.63
CA ASP A 123 -0.87 6.48 2.11
C ASP A 123 -0.81 6.50 0.58
N GLU A 124 0.15 5.81 -0.04
CA GLU A 124 0.21 5.66 -1.51
C GLU A 124 -1.04 4.97 -2.06
N ILE A 125 -1.49 3.89 -1.40
CA ILE A 125 -2.70 3.18 -1.80
C ILE A 125 -3.94 4.06 -1.61
N GLY A 126 -4.00 4.83 -0.53
CA GLY A 126 -5.05 5.80 -0.24
C GLY A 126 -5.12 6.88 -1.31
N ALA A 127 -4.00 7.52 -1.63
CA ALA A 127 -3.90 8.53 -2.67
C ALA A 127 -4.35 7.99 -4.04
N ALA A 128 -3.96 6.76 -4.38
CA ALA A 128 -4.35 6.11 -5.62
C ALA A 128 -5.85 5.77 -5.67
N CYS A 129 -6.42 5.33 -4.55
CA CYS A 129 -7.86 5.11 -4.43
C CYS A 129 -8.64 6.42 -4.58
N GLN A 130 -8.18 7.49 -3.91
CA GLN A 130 -8.79 8.82 -4.00
C GLN A 130 -8.77 9.35 -5.43
N ALA A 131 -7.60 9.32 -6.09
CA ALA A 131 -7.47 9.78 -7.47
C ALA A 131 -8.42 9.04 -8.44
N ARG A 132 -8.66 7.75 -8.22
CA ARG A 132 -9.60 6.96 -9.03
C ARG A 132 -11.07 7.30 -8.73
N VAL A 133 -11.41 7.66 -7.50
CA VAL A 133 -12.74 8.15 -7.13
C VAL A 133 -12.97 9.52 -7.77
N ASP A 134 -12.03 10.45 -7.64
CA ASP A 134 -12.12 11.81 -8.20
C ASP A 134 -12.29 11.78 -9.73
N GLN A 135 -11.56 10.91 -10.43
CA GLN A 135 -11.72 10.71 -11.87
C GLN A 135 -13.13 10.25 -12.23
N ARG A 136 -13.70 9.29 -11.50
CA ARG A 136 -15.07 8.82 -11.73
C ARG A 136 -16.07 9.93 -11.48
N GLU A 137 -15.93 10.69 -10.40
CA GLU A 137 -16.83 11.82 -10.10
C GLU A 137 -16.77 12.90 -11.17
N ALA A 138 -15.58 13.23 -11.68
CA ALA A 138 -15.41 14.17 -12.78
C ALA A 138 -16.09 13.67 -14.07
N GLU A 139 -16.01 12.37 -14.38
CA GLU A 139 -16.72 11.75 -15.50
C GLU A 139 -18.24 11.84 -15.32
N PHE A 140 -18.76 11.48 -14.14
CA PHE A 140 -20.19 11.58 -13.83
C PHE A 140 -20.71 13.01 -13.90
N ALA A 141 -19.94 13.98 -13.38
CA ALA A 141 -20.29 15.40 -13.45
C ALA A 141 -20.38 15.89 -14.90
N ARG A 142 -19.45 15.47 -15.77
CA ARG A 142 -19.47 15.77 -17.22
C ARG A 142 -20.73 15.20 -17.87
N TYR A 143 -21.06 13.92 -17.64
CA TYR A 143 -22.27 13.31 -18.20
C TYR A 143 -23.54 14.02 -17.74
N ARG A 144 -23.63 14.40 -16.46
CA ARG A 144 -24.78 15.13 -15.94
C ARG A 144 -24.93 16.52 -16.56
N PHE A 145 -23.83 17.20 -16.85
CA PHE A 145 -23.84 18.50 -17.52
C PHE A 145 -24.34 18.39 -18.97
N TYR A 146 -23.83 17.40 -19.73
CA TYR A 146 -24.27 17.17 -21.12
C TYR A 146 -25.74 16.73 -21.23
N ALA A 147 -26.22 15.90 -20.30
CA ALA A 147 -27.61 15.48 -20.27
C ALA A 147 -28.59 16.64 -19.97
N ARG A 148 -28.13 17.66 -19.23
CA ARG A 148 -28.93 18.85 -18.89
C ARG A 148 -28.91 19.93 -19.98
N SER A 149 -27.88 19.94 -20.84
CA SER A 149 -27.77 20.87 -21.97
C SER A 149 -28.47 20.40 -23.26
N LEU A 150 -29.03 19.18 -23.25
CA LEU A 150 -29.77 18.57 -24.37
C LEU A 150 -31.30 18.58 -24.15
N GLN A 151 -31.78 19.22 -23.07
CA GLN A 151 -33.19 19.56 -22.84
C GLN A 151 -33.41 21.05 -23.09
#